data_AF-A0A2E6G5R4-F1
#
_entry.id   AF-A0A2E6G5R4-F1
#
_cell.length_a   1.000
_cell.length_b   1.000
_cell.length_c   1.000
_cell.angle_alpha   90.00
_cell.angle_beta   90.00
_cell.angle_gamma   90.00
#
_symmetry.space_group_name_H-M   'P 1'
#
loop_
_entity.id
_entity.type
_entity.pdbx_description
1 polymer ?
#
loop_
_entity_poly.entity_id
_entity_poly.type
_entity_poly.pdbx_seq_one_letter_code
_entity_poly.pdbx_strand_id
1 'polypeptide(L)'
;MSQQSTDPQIEQKMLDFSLILLVAYNMVFLLDILLSAVPGNFAAKAMDFIDTRRGWITLFEVLAAVSLFADLVVRFDYYGKGRNLRVFAIAIAGAGLVFKAFTFYLNSSYLE
;
A
#
# COMPACT_ATOMS: atom_id res chain seq x y z
N MET A 1 -16.05 -27.20 -16.48
CA MET A 1 -15.67 -25.91 -15.87
C MET A 1 -15.73 -26.08 -14.37
N SER A 2 -14.63 -26.50 -13.75
CA SER A 2 -14.53 -26.63 -12.29
C SER A 2 -14.42 -25.23 -11.70
N GLN A 3 -15.51 -24.73 -11.08
CA GLN A 3 -15.45 -23.58 -10.19
C GLN A 3 -14.50 -23.94 -9.05
N GLN A 4 -13.32 -23.36 -9.07
CA GLN A 4 -12.35 -23.47 -7.98
C GLN A 4 -12.92 -22.64 -6.84
N SER A 5 -13.54 -23.29 -5.86
CA SER A 5 -14.01 -22.65 -4.63
C SER A 5 -12.78 -22.23 -3.83
N THR A 6 -12.27 -21.03 -4.10
CA THR A 6 -11.23 -20.42 -3.28
C THR A 6 -11.75 -20.32 -1.85
N ASP A 7 -11.03 -20.95 -0.91
CA ASP A 7 -11.42 -20.97 0.50
C ASP A 7 -11.49 -19.53 1.03
N PRO A 8 -12.64 -19.07 1.56
CA PRO A 8 -12.82 -17.70 2.04
C PRO A 8 -11.80 -17.31 3.13
N GLN A 9 -11.23 -18.29 3.84
CA GLN A 9 -10.16 -18.04 4.81
C GLN A 9 -8.83 -17.68 4.13
N ILE A 10 -8.52 -18.27 2.98
CA ILE A 10 -7.30 -17.99 2.23
C ILE A 10 -7.39 -16.58 1.63
N GLU A 11 -8.53 -16.23 1.05
CA GLU A 11 -8.77 -14.89 0.49
C GLU A 11 -8.55 -13.80 1.55
N GLN A 12 -9.15 -13.97 2.74
CA GLN A 12 -9.01 -13.00 3.82
C GLN A 12 -7.56 -12.87 4.31
N LYS A 13 -6.82 -13.98 4.39
CA LYS A 13 -5.39 -13.96 4.73
C LYS A 13 -4.55 -13.23 3.68
N MET A 14 -4.87 -13.40 2.40
CA MET A 14 -4.18 -12.68 1.32
C MET A 14 -4.45 -11.17 1.37
N LEU A 15 -5.67 -10.77 1.70
CA LEU A 15 -6.03 -9.37 1.90
C LEU A 15 -5.32 -8.78 3.11
N ASP A 16 -5.34 -9.47 4.25
CA ASP A 16 -4.66 -9.01 5.47
C ASP A 16 -3.15 -8.88 5.24
N PHE A 17 -2.54 -9.84 4.52
CA PHE A 17 -1.13 -9.76 4.11
C PHE A 17 -0.85 -8.56 3.20
N SER A 18 -1.72 -8.33 2.21
CA SER A 18 -1.62 -7.20 1.29
C SER A 18 -1.71 -5.86 2.04
N LEU A 19 -2.61 -5.75 3.02
CA LEU A 19 -2.76 -4.57 3.85
C LEU A 19 -1.49 -4.30 4.67
N ILE A 20 -0.93 -5.34 5.31
CA ILE A 20 0.33 -5.21 6.06
C ILE A 20 1.46 -4.72 5.14
N LEU A 21 1.57 -5.31 3.94
CA LEU A 21 2.62 -4.97 2.99
C LEU A 21 2.48 -3.52 2.47
N LEU A 22 1.25 -3.07 2.20
CA LEU A 22 0.94 -1.69 1.84
C LEU A 22 1.30 -0.70 2.95
N VAL A 23 0.93 -1.00 4.20
CA VAL A 23 1.25 -0.13 5.35
C VAL A 23 2.76 -0.08 5.54
N ALA A 24 3.45 -1.23 5.51
CA ALA A 24 4.90 -1.30 5.64
C ALA A 24 5.61 -0.51 4.52
N TYR A 25 5.16 -0.63 3.27
CA TYR A 25 5.71 0.15 2.16
C TYR A 25 5.51 1.65 2.36
N ASN A 26 4.32 2.08 2.79
CA ASN A 26 4.06 3.49 3.12
C ASN A 26 4.95 3.99 4.25
N MET A 27 5.21 3.17 5.27
CA MET A 27 6.12 3.53 6.36
C MET A 27 7.57 3.68 5.87
N VAL A 28 8.06 2.79 5.01
CA VAL A 28 9.41 2.90 4.43
C VAL A 28 9.54 4.18 3.61
N PHE A 29 8.54 4.50 2.79
CA PHE A 29 8.51 5.73 2.01
C PHE A 29 8.52 6.99 2.90
N LEU A 30 7.71 7.01 3.96
CA LEU A 30 7.69 8.13 4.90
C LEU A 30 9.03 8.27 5.64
N LEU A 31 9.64 7.16 6.05
CA LEU A 31 10.95 7.17 6.69
C LEU A 31 12.03 7.71 5.75
N ASP A 32 11.99 7.37 4.46
CA ASP A 32 12.91 7.90 3.47
C ASP A 32 12.79 9.43 3.34
N ILE A 33 11.56 9.96 3.28
CA ILE A 33 11.33 11.41 3.27
C ILE A 33 11.84 12.07 4.55
N LEU A 34 11.50 11.54 5.72
CA LEU A 34 11.86 12.12 7.02
C LEU A 34 13.37 12.06 7.28
N LEU A 35 14.04 11.02 6.79
CA LEU A 35 15.48 10.81 6.97
C LEU A 35 16.29 11.20 5.73
N SER A 36 15.69 11.91 4.77
CA SER A 36 16.34 12.32 3.52
C SER A 36 17.63 13.12 3.74
N ALA A 37 17.75 13.84 4.85
CA ALA A 37 18.95 14.57 5.25
C ALA A 37 20.07 13.68 5.84
N VAL A 38 19.80 12.42 6.15
CA VAL A 38 20.76 11.48 6.74
C VAL A 38 21.29 10.53 5.65
N PRO A 39 22.54 10.73 5.17
CA PRO A 39 23.09 9.92 4.10
C PRO A 39 23.30 8.46 4.53
N GLY A 40 23.00 7.52 3.63
CA GLY A 40 23.26 6.08 3.84
C GLY A 40 22.26 5.37 4.75
N ASN A 41 21.12 5.99 5.06
CA ASN A 41 20.07 5.37 5.87
C ASN A 41 19.45 4.14 5.17
N PHE A 42 18.86 3.24 5.96
CA PHE A 42 18.27 2.00 5.44
C PHE A 42 17.06 2.25 4.52
N ALA A 43 16.28 3.29 4.79
CA ALA A 43 15.09 3.62 4.00
C ALA A 43 15.46 4.03 2.56
N ALA A 44 16.53 4.81 2.39
CA ALA A 44 17.08 5.18 1.09
C ALA A 44 17.50 3.96 0.27
N LYS A 45 18.23 3.01 0.90
CA LYS A 45 18.62 1.76 0.23
C LYS A 45 17.41 0.90 -0.16
N ALA A 46 16.39 0.86 0.68
CA ALA A 46 15.16 0.15 0.38
C ALA A 46 14.39 0.82 -0.78
N MET A 47 14.33 2.15 -0.78
CA MET A 47 13.68 2.92 -1.84
C MET A 47 14.41 2.81 -3.17
N ASP A 48 15.74 2.80 -3.23
CA ASP A 48 16.51 2.56 -4.46
C ASP A 48 16.15 1.21 -5.12
N PHE A 49 16.02 0.17 -4.29
CA PHE A 49 15.63 -1.16 -4.77
C PHE A 49 14.18 -1.17 -5.30
N ILE A 50 13.27 -0.47 -4.62
CA ILE A 50 11.88 -0.31 -5.03
C ILE A 50 11.81 0.49 -6.34
N ASP A 51 12.62 1.55 -6.47
CA ASP A 51 12.62 2.44 -7.63
C ASP A 51 13.04 1.74 -8.91
N THR A 52 13.96 0.78 -8.81
CA THR A 52 14.33 -0.10 -9.93
C THR A 52 13.13 -0.86 -10.51
N ARG A 53 12.06 -1.06 -9.73
CA ARG A 53 10.84 -1.78 -10.10
C ARG A 53 9.58 -0.93 -9.94
N ARG A 54 9.75 0.39 -9.92
CA ARG A 54 8.71 1.36 -9.56
C ARG A 54 7.40 1.12 -10.31
N GLY A 55 7.47 0.89 -11.62
CA GLY A 55 6.28 0.66 -12.46
C GLY A 55 5.43 -0.53 -11.98
N TRP A 56 6.06 -1.69 -11.75
CA TRP A 56 5.36 -2.88 -11.27
C TRP A 56 4.86 -2.70 -9.84
N ILE A 57 5.68 -2.11 -8.96
CA ILE A 57 5.30 -1.90 -7.55
C ILE A 57 4.10 -0.96 -7.46
N THR A 58 4.09 0.13 -8.22
CA THR A 58 2.98 1.09 -8.23
C THR A 58 1.69 0.44 -8.74
N LEU A 59 1.78 -0.40 -9.79
CA LEU A 59 0.63 -1.15 -10.28
C LEU A 59 0.06 -2.09 -9.20
N PHE A 60 0.92 -2.88 -8.55
CA PHE A 60 0.50 -3.76 -7.46
C PHE A 60 -0.08 -2.98 -6.28
N GLU A 61 0.50 -1.83 -5.95
CA GLU A 61 0.02 -0.95 -4.90
C GLU A 61 -1.41 -0.47 -5.17
N VAL A 62 -1.67 0.04 -6.38
CA VAL A 62 -3.00 0.49 -6.81
C VAL A 62 -4.00 -0.65 -6.79
N LEU A 63 -3.65 -1.80 -7.37
CA LEU A 63 -4.56 -2.96 -7.40
C LEU A 63 -4.89 -3.48 -6.01
N ALA A 64 -3.90 -3.56 -5.13
CA ALA A 64 -4.09 -4.00 -3.75
C ALA A 64 -4.93 -2.99 -2.96
N ALA A 65 -4.66 -1.68 -3.10
CA ALA A 65 -5.42 -0.63 -2.43
C ALA A 65 -6.89 -0.63 -2.87
N VAL A 66 -7.16 -0.74 -4.18
CA VAL A 66 -8.53 -0.82 -4.71
C VAL A 66 -9.23 -2.09 -4.24
N SER A 67 -8.55 -3.23 -4.25
CA SER A 67 -9.11 -4.51 -3.78
C SER A 67 -9.47 -4.48 -2.30
N LEU A 68 -8.58 -3.93 -1.45
CA LEU A 68 -8.82 -3.77 -0.03
C LEU A 68 -9.95 -2.79 0.26
N PHE A 69 -10.04 -1.70 -0.50
CA PHE A 69 -11.13 -0.75 -0.38
C PHE A 69 -12.48 -1.38 -0.77
N ALA A 70 -12.53 -2.10 -1.89
CA ALA A 70 -13.72 -2.81 -2.33
C ALA A 70 -14.17 -3.86 -1.29
N ASP A 71 -13.23 -4.65 -0.77
CA ASP A 71 -13.48 -5.63 0.30
C ASP A 71 -14.01 -4.95 1.57
N LEU A 72 -13.42 -3.83 1.98
CA LEU A 72 -13.89 -3.06 3.12
C LEU A 72 -15.33 -2.57 2.93
N VAL A 73 -15.67 -2.06 1.75
CA VAL A 73 -17.03 -1.57 1.43
C VAL A 73 -18.04 -2.71 1.45
N VAL A 74 -17.72 -3.84 0.80
CA VAL A 74 -18.63 -4.99 0.70
C VAL A 74 -18.82 -5.68 2.05
N ARG A 75 -17.74 -5.83 2.83
CA ARG A 75 -17.75 -6.58 4.10
C ARG A 75 -17.78 -5.68 5.34
N PHE A 76 -18.09 -4.38 5.18
CA PHE A 76 -17.99 -3.37 6.23
C PHE A 76 -18.71 -3.78 7.53
N ASP A 77 -19.95 -4.28 7.40
CA ASP A 77 -20.80 -4.65 8.53
C ASP A 77 -20.37 -5.97 9.21
N TYR A 78 -19.55 -6.79 8.53
CA TYR A 78 -19.05 -8.06 9.05
C TYR A 78 -17.79 -7.91 9.89
N TYR A 79 -17.05 -6.81 9.73
CA TYR A 79 -15.92 -6.51 10.61
C TYR A 79 -16.47 -6.07 11.98
N GLY A 80 -16.39 -6.95 12.97
CA GLY A 80 -16.79 -6.65 14.35
C GLY A 80 -15.80 -5.69 15.06
N LYS A 81 -15.20 -6.15 16.17
CA LYS A 81 -14.34 -5.30 17.02
C LYS A 81 -13.07 -4.74 16.35
N GLY A 82 -12.63 -5.29 15.21
CA GLY A 82 -11.45 -4.84 14.45
C GLY A 82 -11.73 -3.83 13.34
N ARG A 83 -12.99 -3.42 13.13
CA ARG A 83 -13.40 -2.58 11.99
C ARG A 83 -12.65 -1.27 11.89
N ASN A 84 -12.64 -0.49 12.97
CA ASN A 84 -12.05 0.84 12.96
C ASN A 84 -10.55 0.79 12.64
N LEU A 85 -9.85 -0.24 13.14
CA LEU A 85 -8.44 -0.46 12.82
C LEU A 85 -8.23 -0.78 11.34
N ARG A 86 -9.06 -1.66 10.75
CA ARG A 86 -8.98 -2.00 9.32
C ARG A 86 -9.29 -0.80 8.43
N VAL A 87 -10.34 -0.04 8.77
CA VAL A 87 -10.70 1.21 8.08
C VAL A 87 -9.54 2.19 8.13
N PHE A 88 -8.95 2.40 9.31
CA PHE A 88 -7.83 3.31 9.50
C PHE A 88 -6.60 2.88 8.70
N ALA A 89 -6.26 1.59 8.72
CA ALA A 89 -5.14 1.05 7.95
C ALA A 89 -5.33 1.22 6.44
N ILE A 90 -6.54 0.96 5.93
CA ILE A 90 -6.87 1.16 4.51
C ILE A 90 -6.85 2.65 4.15
N ALA A 91 -7.35 3.52 5.04
CA ALA A 91 -7.28 4.97 4.85
C ALA A 91 -5.84 5.47 4.80
N ILE A 92 -4.96 4.97 5.68
CA ILE A 92 -3.50 5.27 5.62
C ILE A 92 -2.91 4.78 4.30
N ALA A 93 -3.21 3.55 3.88
CA ALA A 93 -2.67 3.00 2.64
C ALA A 93 -3.10 3.83 1.42
N GLY A 94 -4.37 4.24 1.36
CA GLY A 94 -4.90 5.10 0.30
C GLY A 94 -4.31 6.51 0.33
N ALA A 95 -4.24 7.14 1.51
CA ALA A 95 -3.63 8.45 1.67
C ALA A 95 -2.15 8.45 1.27
N GLY A 96 -1.41 7.40 1.65
CA GLY A 96 0.00 7.22 1.27
C GLY A 96 0.19 7.07 -0.24
N LEU A 97 -0.70 6.33 -0.91
CA LEU A 97 -0.70 6.21 -2.37
C LEU A 97 -0.92 7.57 -3.06
N VAL A 98 -1.93 8.32 -2.62
CA VAL A 98 -2.22 9.67 -3.16
C VAL A 98 -1.04 10.60 -2.91
N PHE A 99 -0.43 10.55 -1.73
CA PHE A 99 0.72 11.37 -1.38
C PHE A 99 1.97 11.03 -2.21
N LYS A 100 2.23 9.75 -2.49
CA LYS A 100 3.28 9.32 -3.42
C LYS A 100 3.02 9.79 -4.84
N ALA A 101 1.79 9.64 -5.33
CA ALA A 101 1.39 10.12 -6.65
C ALA A 101 1.61 11.64 -6.78
N PHE A 102 1.27 12.39 -5.72
CA PHE A 102 1.51 13.82 -5.66
C PHE A 102 3.01 14.17 -5.64
N THR A 103 3.80 13.48 -4.82
CA THR A 103 5.26 13.68 -4.76
C THR A 103 5.92 13.35 -6.10
N PHE A 104 5.47 12.28 -6.75
CA PHE A 104 5.91 11.92 -8.10
C PHE A 104 5.55 13.01 -9.11
N TYR A 105 4.30 13.48 -9.09
CA TYR A 105 3.86 14.57 -9.96
C TYR A 105 4.72 15.81 -9.78
N LEU A 106 4.96 16.25 -8.54
CA LEU A 106 5.85 17.37 -8.26
C LEU A 106 7.25 17.14 -8.83
N ASN A 107 7.89 16.01 -8.53
CA ASN A 107 9.22 15.69 -9.05
C ASN A 107 9.26 15.66 -10.58
N SER A 108 8.20 15.17 -11.24
CA SER A 108 8.09 15.18 -12.70
C SER A 108 7.89 16.58 -13.27
N SER A 109 7.17 17.46 -12.56
CA SER A 109 6.92 18.85 -12.98
C SER A 109 8.10 19.79 -12.79
N TYR A 110 9.04 19.46 -11.89
CA TYR A 110 10.28 20.22 -11.67
C TYR A 110 11.47 19.71 -12.50
N LEU A 111 11.29 18.65 -13.29
CA LEU A 111 12.31 18.08 -14.18
C LEU A 111 12.19 18.61 -15.63
N GLU A 112 11.52 19.75 -15.83
CA GLU A 112 11.66 20.60 -17.03
C GLU A 112 12.80 21.62 -16.86
#